data_AF-A0AAQ3LEQ8-F1
#
_entry.id   AF-A0AAQ3LEQ8-F1
#
_cell.length_a   1.000
_cell.length_b   1.000
_cell.length_c   1.000
_cell.angle_alpha   90.00
_cell.angle_beta   90.00
_cell.angle_gamma   90.00
#
_symmetry.space_group_name_H-M   'P 1'
#
loop_
_entity.id
_entity.type
_entity.pdbx_description
1 polymer ?
#
loop_
_entity_poly.entity_id
_entity_poly.type
_entity_poly.pdbx_seq_one_letter_code
_entity_poly.pdbx_strand_id
1 'polypeptide(L)'
;MKTLRVLCVSFVLFVAQNGASSLHADLYPQWWIDQGVISDGQQSPAAPGETGHDPVAWDAWVAGNFTPANAGQAKNLAQKAMFEMEAKQAGSAGTTITSLVNGFSMASEDNYVPINTGQVKNLAKTFYDRFHEVDFTVTLSDGTIIADNTYPWDPATPVEQNYTPVNVGQLKRVFSFSLANWPPGEPAEGDGLPDAWEILHFGSINVANGDPTLGPLTDYDADTLTDYEEFHAGTDPTVADTLLADTGDQTELLIWKLYR
;
A
#
# COMPACT_ATOMS: atom_id res chain seq x y z
N MET A 1 8.08 -4.79 51.27
CA MET A 1 8.59 -5.11 49.92
C MET A 1 8.07 -4.03 48.98
N LYS A 2 8.95 -3.13 48.51
CA LYS A 2 8.59 -2.09 47.54
C LYS A 2 8.64 -2.70 46.15
N THR A 3 7.50 -2.76 45.48
CA THR A 3 7.37 -3.23 44.10
C THR A 3 8.19 -2.30 43.20
N LEU A 4 9.23 -2.84 42.55
CA LEU A 4 9.99 -2.15 41.52
C LEU A 4 9.02 -1.87 40.35
N ARG A 5 8.59 -0.61 40.20
CA ARG A 5 8.04 -0.16 38.92
C ARG A 5 9.22 -0.06 37.96
N VAL A 6 9.27 -0.96 36.99
CA VAL A 6 10.13 -0.83 35.81
C VAL A 6 9.63 0.42 35.08
N LEU A 7 10.28 1.56 35.35
CA LEU A 7 10.17 2.73 34.47
C LEU A 7 10.91 2.34 33.18
N CYS A 8 10.17 1.80 32.23
CA CYS A 8 10.62 1.74 30.85
C CYS A 8 10.63 3.17 30.34
N VAL A 9 11.82 3.75 30.19
CA VAL A 9 12.01 5.05 29.53
C VAL A 9 11.81 4.81 28.03
N SER A 10 10.55 4.75 27.59
CA SER A 10 10.20 4.94 26.19
C SER A 10 9.87 6.41 26.03
N PHE A 11 10.89 7.18 25.62
CA PHE A 11 10.74 8.58 25.31
C PHE A 11 9.76 8.72 24.14
N VAL A 12 8.74 9.53 24.40
CA VAL A 12 7.59 9.88 23.56
C VAL A 12 7.99 10.06 22.09
N LEU A 13 7.60 9.10 21.23
CA LEU A 13 7.60 9.30 19.78
C LEU A 13 6.21 9.66 19.24
N PHE A 14 5.16 9.57 20.06
CA PHE A 14 3.77 9.80 19.66
C PHE A 14 3.00 10.54 20.75
N VAL A 15 2.51 11.73 20.42
CA VAL A 15 1.61 12.51 21.28
C VAL A 15 0.26 11.81 21.29
N ALA A 16 -0.19 11.38 22.46
CA ALA A 16 -1.58 11.03 22.69
C ALA A 16 -2.41 12.34 22.63
N GLN A 17 -3.34 12.44 21.69
CA GLN A 17 -4.40 13.46 21.75
C GLN A 17 -5.74 12.82 22.13
N ASN A 18 -6.42 13.52 23.02
CA ASN A 18 -7.56 13.10 23.83
C ASN A 18 -8.88 13.02 23.04
N GLY A 19 -9.78 12.13 23.45
CA GLY A 19 -11.21 12.29 23.16
C GLY A 19 -11.97 10.98 22.95
N ALA A 20 -12.40 10.37 24.05
CA ALA A 20 -13.32 9.24 24.03
C ALA A 20 -14.70 9.70 23.51
N SER A 21 -14.94 9.65 22.18
CA SER A 21 -16.28 9.52 21.53
C SER A 21 -16.32 9.66 19.97
N SER A 22 -15.21 9.44 19.24
CA SER A 22 -15.26 9.26 17.76
C SER A 22 -14.37 8.14 17.20
N LEU A 23 -13.85 7.25 18.07
CA LEU A 23 -12.82 6.26 17.74
C LEU A 23 -13.39 4.85 17.61
N HIS A 24 -14.27 4.59 16.64
CA HIS A 24 -14.50 3.18 16.25
C HIS A 24 -14.96 3.03 14.79
N ALA A 25 -13.95 2.89 13.93
CA ALA A 25 -13.87 1.90 12.86
C ALA A 25 -12.37 1.56 12.70
N ASP A 26 -12.03 0.32 13.05
CA ASP A 26 -10.82 -0.45 12.69
C ASP A 26 -9.44 -0.02 13.23
N LEU A 27 -9.04 -0.62 14.37
CA LEU A 27 -7.69 -0.53 14.97
C LEU A 27 -6.55 -1.13 14.10
N TYR A 28 -6.89 -1.68 12.94
CA TYR A 28 -5.99 -2.00 11.84
C TYR A 28 -6.67 -1.56 10.55
N PRO A 29 -5.94 -1.07 9.54
CA PRO A 29 -6.60 -0.65 8.30
C PRO A 29 -7.24 -1.87 7.63
N GLN A 30 -8.39 -1.68 6.98
CA GLN A 30 -9.21 -2.77 6.42
C GLN A 30 -8.41 -3.70 5.49
N TRP A 31 -7.46 -3.16 4.74
CA TRP A 31 -6.62 -3.95 3.84
C TRP A 31 -5.76 -5.00 4.56
N TRP A 32 -5.47 -4.84 5.85
CA TRP A 32 -4.77 -5.90 6.62
C TRP A 32 -5.62 -7.16 6.74
N ILE A 33 -6.94 -7.01 6.82
CA ILE A 33 -7.88 -8.13 6.85
C ILE A 33 -8.03 -8.67 5.44
N ASP A 34 -8.30 -7.79 4.47
CA ASP A 34 -8.56 -8.18 3.07
C ASP A 34 -7.37 -8.93 2.46
N GLN A 35 -6.14 -8.51 2.79
CA GLN A 35 -4.91 -9.13 2.31
C GLN A 35 -4.37 -10.25 3.21
N GLY A 36 -5.05 -10.54 4.32
CA GLY A 36 -4.67 -11.60 5.26
C GLY A 36 -3.36 -11.34 6.01
N VAL A 37 -3.02 -10.07 6.26
CA VAL A 37 -1.97 -9.68 7.24
C VAL A 37 -2.40 -10.09 8.65
N ILE A 38 -3.69 -9.95 8.94
CA ILE A 38 -4.36 -10.43 10.15
C ILE A 38 -5.59 -11.24 9.74
N SER A 39 -6.02 -12.17 10.59
CA SER A 39 -7.24 -12.93 10.37
C SER A 39 -8.49 -12.05 10.51
N ASP A 40 -9.54 -12.38 9.76
CA ASP A 40 -10.86 -11.77 9.92
C ASP A 40 -11.36 -11.92 11.37
N GLY A 41 -11.86 -10.81 11.95
CA GLY A 41 -12.24 -10.68 13.35
C GLY A 41 -11.07 -10.47 14.34
N GLN A 42 -9.81 -10.48 13.91
CA GLN A 42 -8.67 -10.22 14.78
C GLN A 42 -8.41 -8.71 14.93
N GLN A 43 -9.22 -8.04 15.75
CA GLN A 43 -8.99 -6.63 16.13
C GLN A 43 -8.11 -6.53 17.38
N SER A 44 -7.57 -5.34 17.67
CA SER A 44 -6.95 -5.11 18.97
C SER A 44 -7.99 -5.26 20.09
N PRO A 45 -7.58 -5.71 21.29
CA PRO A 45 -8.48 -5.77 22.44
C PRO A 45 -9.04 -4.38 22.79
N ALA A 46 -10.22 -4.35 23.44
CA ALA A 46 -10.82 -3.14 23.96
C ALA A 46 -9.89 -2.43 24.96
N ALA A 47 -9.71 -1.12 24.79
CA ALA A 47 -8.83 -0.30 25.60
C ALA A 47 -9.36 -0.11 27.03
N PRO A 48 -8.50 0.26 27.99
CA PRO A 48 -8.94 0.59 29.34
C PRO A 48 -10.03 1.67 29.33
N GLY A 49 -11.21 1.32 29.84
CA GLY A 49 -12.38 2.21 29.85
C GLY A 49 -13.44 1.90 28.78
N GLU A 50 -13.17 0.96 27.88
CA GLU A 50 -14.12 0.51 26.86
C GLU A 50 -14.90 -0.74 27.30
N THR A 51 -16.11 -0.90 26.74
CA THR A 51 -16.94 -2.09 26.98
C THR A 51 -16.22 -3.34 26.46
N GLY A 52 -16.13 -4.38 27.29
CA GLY A 52 -15.43 -5.62 26.93
C GLY A 52 -13.92 -5.59 27.15
N HIS A 53 -13.40 -4.59 27.86
CA HIS A 53 -11.98 -4.54 28.25
C HIS A 53 -11.56 -5.76 29.08
N ASP A 54 -10.57 -6.49 28.56
CA ASP A 54 -9.82 -7.53 29.27
C ASP A 54 -8.38 -7.03 29.50
N PRO A 55 -7.99 -6.73 30.75
CA PRO A 55 -6.64 -6.25 31.08
C PRO A 55 -5.53 -7.21 30.67
N VAL A 56 -5.75 -8.54 30.73
CA VAL A 56 -4.72 -9.53 30.41
C VAL A 56 -4.49 -9.58 28.91
N ALA A 57 -5.58 -9.60 28.13
CA ALA A 57 -5.50 -9.56 26.67
C ALA A 57 -4.87 -8.24 26.19
N TRP A 58 -5.27 -7.12 26.80
CA TRP A 58 -4.71 -5.80 26.51
C TRP A 58 -3.21 -5.74 26.80
N ASP A 59 -2.77 -6.14 28.00
CA ASP A 59 -1.36 -6.09 28.38
C ASP A 59 -0.49 -7.00 27.49
N ALA A 60 -0.99 -8.19 27.13
CA ALA A 60 -0.30 -9.10 26.22
C ALA A 60 -0.17 -8.50 24.80
N TRP A 61 -1.24 -7.87 24.30
CA TRP A 61 -1.23 -7.19 23.01
C TRP A 61 -0.24 -6.01 23.00
N VAL A 62 -0.27 -5.18 24.05
CA VAL A 62 0.66 -4.07 24.24
C VAL A 62 2.09 -4.59 24.28
N ALA A 63 2.38 -5.62 25.08
CA ALA A 63 3.70 -6.22 25.18
C ALA A 63 4.21 -6.76 23.83
N GLY A 64 3.33 -7.39 23.04
CA GLY A 64 3.65 -7.85 21.69
C GLY A 64 4.15 -6.75 20.76
N ASN A 65 3.60 -5.53 20.86
CA ASN A 65 4.04 -4.39 20.06
C ASN A 65 5.45 -3.89 20.42
N PHE A 66 5.99 -4.22 21.60
CA PHE A 66 7.35 -3.87 22.01
C PHE A 66 8.40 -4.93 21.64
N THR A 67 7.99 -6.04 21.03
CA THR A 67 8.92 -7.08 20.56
C THR A 67 9.67 -6.62 19.30
N PRO A 68 10.92 -7.09 19.06
CA PRO A 68 11.64 -6.77 17.84
C PRO A 68 10.90 -7.28 16.59
N ALA A 69 10.78 -6.43 15.58
CA ALA A 69 10.28 -6.84 14.27
C ALA A 69 11.39 -7.50 13.44
N ASN A 70 11.02 -8.42 12.57
CA ASN A 70 11.92 -9.07 11.62
C ASN A 70 11.66 -8.63 10.17
N ALA A 71 12.65 -8.87 9.31
CA ALA A 71 12.57 -8.49 7.91
C ALA A 71 11.45 -9.20 7.14
N GLY A 72 11.10 -10.45 7.52
CA GLY A 72 9.98 -11.17 6.93
C GLY A 72 8.64 -10.49 7.17
N GLN A 73 8.39 -9.99 8.38
CA GLN A 73 7.19 -9.23 8.72
C GLN A 73 7.10 -7.94 7.90
N ALA A 74 8.22 -7.22 7.72
CA ALA A 74 8.26 -5.99 6.94
C ALA A 74 8.02 -6.24 5.45
N LYS A 75 8.68 -7.26 4.87
CA LYS A 75 8.48 -7.68 3.47
C LYS A 75 7.02 -8.09 3.23
N ASN A 76 6.43 -8.86 4.15
CA ASN A 76 5.04 -9.30 4.04
C ASN A 76 4.08 -8.10 4.04
N LEU A 77 4.22 -7.16 4.98
CA LEU A 77 3.39 -5.94 5.00
C LEU A 77 3.52 -5.13 3.71
N ALA A 78 4.74 -4.92 3.21
CA ALA A 78 4.96 -4.20 1.96
C ALA A 78 4.31 -4.92 0.76
N GLN A 79 4.48 -6.24 0.65
CA GLN A 79 3.86 -7.03 -0.41
C GLN A 79 2.34 -6.97 -0.34
N LYS A 80 1.75 -7.12 0.85
CA LYS A 80 0.30 -7.05 1.04
C LYS A 80 -0.25 -5.65 0.75
N ALA A 81 0.46 -4.60 1.13
CA ALA A 81 0.09 -3.23 0.77
C ALA A 81 0.08 -3.02 -0.75
N MET A 82 1.14 -3.49 -1.45
CA MET A 82 1.19 -3.43 -2.91
C MET A 82 0.04 -4.20 -3.55
N PHE A 83 -0.26 -5.42 -3.08
CA PHE A 83 -1.38 -6.21 -3.59
C PHE A 83 -2.73 -5.53 -3.34
N GLU A 84 -2.92 -4.84 -2.23
CA GLU A 84 -4.13 -4.06 -2.03
C GLU A 84 -4.23 -2.91 -3.03
N MET A 85 -3.15 -2.16 -3.22
CA MET A 85 -3.13 -1.04 -4.17
C MET A 85 -3.50 -1.55 -5.58
N GLU A 86 -2.84 -2.61 -6.03
CA GLU A 86 -3.11 -3.26 -7.32
C GLU A 86 -4.52 -3.86 -7.42
N ALA A 87 -5.08 -4.37 -6.31
CA ALA A 87 -6.44 -4.90 -6.28
C ALA A 87 -7.50 -3.79 -6.36
N LYS A 88 -7.21 -2.59 -5.84
CA LYS A 88 -8.09 -1.42 -5.98
C LYS A 88 -8.10 -0.88 -7.40
N GLN A 89 -6.93 -0.77 -8.01
CA GLN A 89 -6.77 -0.47 -9.44
C GLN A 89 -5.42 -1.02 -9.90
N ALA A 90 -5.44 -1.80 -10.98
CA ALA A 90 -4.23 -2.36 -11.58
C ALA A 90 -3.26 -1.24 -12.00
N GLY A 91 -1.98 -1.45 -11.72
CA GLY A 91 -0.90 -0.49 -11.97
C GLY A 91 -0.82 0.67 -10.97
N SER A 92 -1.79 0.83 -10.06
CA SER A 92 -1.83 2.00 -9.18
C SER A 92 -0.65 2.04 -8.19
N ALA A 93 -0.07 0.90 -7.80
CA ALA A 93 1.12 0.89 -6.94
C ALA A 93 2.35 1.50 -7.63
N GLY A 94 2.37 1.51 -8.96
CA GLY A 94 3.47 2.05 -9.75
C GLY A 94 4.71 1.16 -9.74
N THR A 95 5.58 1.39 -10.72
CA THR A 95 6.73 0.52 -11.01
C THR A 95 7.78 0.51 -9.90
N THR A 96 7.93 1.61 -9.15
CA THR A 96 8.89 1.71 -8.03
C THR A 96 8.54 0.75 -6.90
N ILE A 97 7.26 0.70 -6.47
CA ILE A 97 6.80 -0.22 -5.42
C ILE A 97 6.89 -1.66 -5.93
N THR A 98 6.41 -1.91 -7.16
CA THR A 98 6.45 -3.24 -7.76
C THR A 98 7.87 -3.79 -7.89
N SER A 99 8.83 -2.96 -8.31
CA SER A 99 10.24 -3.35 -8.40
C SER A 99 10.86 -3.61 -7.03
N LEU A 100 10.54 -2.78 -6.03
CA LEU A 100 10.99 -2.96 -4.65
C LEU A 100 10.53 -4.30 -4.08
N VAL A 101 9.23 -4.61 -4.20
CA VAL A 101 8.63 -5.83 -3.64
C VAL A 101 9.11 -7.07 -4.39
N ASN A 102 9.16 -7.03 -5.73
CA ASN A 102 9.66 -8.13 -6.54
C ASN A 102 11.17 -8.37 -6.37
N GLY A 103 11.91 -7.34 -5.93
CA GLY A 103 13.33 -7.43 -5.62
C GLY A 103 13.66 -8.01 -4.24
N PHE A 104 12.67 -8.36 -3.42
CA PHE A 104 12.94 -8.95 -2.12
C PHE A 104 13.64 -10.30 -2.23
N SER A 105 14.64 -10.52 -1.38
CA SER A 105 15.29 -11.82 -1.26
C SER A 105 14.27 -12.91 -0.90
N MET A 106 14.31 -13.98 -1.67
CA MET A 106 13.54 -15.22 -1.48
C MET A 106 14.22 -16.18 -0.50
N ALA A 107 15.43 -15.86 -0.01
CA ALA A 107 16.11 -16.67 1.00
C ALA A 107 15.35 -16.62 2.33
N SER A 108 15.01 -17.79 2.87
CA SER A 108 14.20 -17.90 4.09
C SER A 108 14.92 -17.31 5.31
N GLU A 109 16.24 -17.41 5.34
CA GLU A 109 17.12 -16.96 6.42
C GLU A 109 17.02 -15.45 6.61
N ASP A 110 16.84 -14.70 5.51
CA ASP A 110 16.68 -13.25 5.50
C ASP A 110 15.35 -12.80 6.10
N ASN A 111 14.39 -13.70 6.33
CA ASN A 111 13.09 -13.33 6.88
C ASN A 111 13.07 -13.32 8.41
N TYR A 112 14.05 -13.97 9.06
CA TYR A 112 14.08 -14.10 10.52
C TYR A 112 15.05 -13.12 11.21
N VAL A 113 15.77 -12.30 10.43
CA VAL A 113 16.70 -11.30 10.98
C VAL A 113 15.94 -10.07 11.49
N PRO A 114 16.39 -9.45 12.60
CA PRO A 114 15.86 -8.16 13.03
C PRO A 114 16.02 -7.10 11.95
N ILE A 115 14.99 -6.28 11.76
CA ILE A 115 15.03 -5.14 10.83
C ILE A 115 15.28 -3.85 11.61
N ASN A 116 16.11 -2.96 11.06
CA ASN A 116 16.43 -1.69 11.71
C ASN A 116 15.51 -0.55 11.26
N THR A 117 15.50 0.55 12.00
CA THR A 117 14.66 1.72 11.73
C THR A 117 14.90 2.32 10.35
N GLY A 118 16.15 2.39 9.88
CA GLY A 118 16.48 2.92 8.56
C GLY A 118 15.90 2.08 7.42
N GLN A 119 15.96 0.76 7.54
CA GLN A 119 15.37 -0.18 6.59
C GLN A 119 13.84 -0.05 6.54
N VAL A 120 13.17 0.04 7.69
CA VAL A 120 11.71 0.25 7.74
C VAL A 120 11.32 1.60 7.16
N LYS A 121 12.05 2.68 7.48
CA LYS A 121 11.83 4.00 6.89
C LYS A 121 11.97 3.95 5.36
N ASN A 122 13.05 3.37 4.83
CA ASN A 122 13.26 3.27 3.39
C ASN A 122 12.14 2.48 2.69
N LEU A 123 11.72 1.37 3.30
CA LEU A 123 10.64 0.54 2.78
C LEU A 123 9.32 1.31 2.75
N ALA A 124 8.90 1.88 3.89
CA ALA A 124 7.66 2.63 3.99
C ALA A 124 7.69 3.89 3.11
N LYS A 125 8.82 4.61 3.07
CA LYS A 125 9.00 5.82 2.25
C LYS A 125 8.57 5.61 0.81
N THR A 126 8.88 4.45 0.23
CA THR A 126 8.50 4.13 -1.16
C THR A 126 6.99 4.18 -1.39
N PHE A 127 6.19 3.76 -0.40
CA PHE A 127 4.72 3.85 -0.45
C PHE A 127 4.23 5.29 -0.25
N TYR A 128 4.77 5.99 0.76
CA TYR A 128 4.41 7.39 1.00
C TYR A 128 4.78 8.30 -0.18
N ASP A 129 5.93 8.07 -0.83
CA ASP A 129 6.31 8.79 -2.04
C ASP A 129 5.29 8.59 -3.15
N ARG A 130 4.80 7.35 -3.35
CA ARG A 130 3.74 7.07 -4.32
C ARG A 130 2.43 7.77 -3.95
N PHE A 131 2.07 7.80 -2.67
CA PHE A 131 0.90 8.54 -2.22
C PHE A 131 1.01 10.04 -2.53
N HIS A 132 2.15 10.66 -2.24
CA HIS A 132 2.37 12.08 -2.56
C HIS A 132 2.46 12.34 -4.06
N GLU A 133 2.97 11.40 -4.85
CA GLU A 133 3.06 11.54 -6.31
C GLU A 133 1.68 11.70 -6.96
N VAL A 134 0.65 11.06 -6.38
CA VAL A 134 -0.72 11.09 -6.89
C VAL A 134 -1.64 11.97 -6.02
N ASP A 135 -1.07 12.87 -5.22
CA ASP A 135 -1.79 13.78 -4.32
C ASP A 135 -2.81 13.06 -3.40
N PHE A 136 -2.51 11.82 -3.00
CA PHE A 136 -3.36 11.02 -2.12
C PHE A 136 -3.21 11.47 -0.67
N THR A 137 -4.32 11.86 -0.05
CA THR A 137 -4.36 12.18 1.38
C THR A 137 -4.23 10.91 2.22
N VAL A 138 -3.07 10.74 2.87
CA VAL A 138 -2.81 9.57 3.71
C VAL A 138 -3.34 9.79 5.12
N THR A 139 -4.25 8.92 5.56
CA THR A 139 -4.73 8.87 6.95
C THR A 139 -4.32 7.54 7.58
N LEU A 140 -3.69 7.59 8.76
CA LEU A 140 -3.35 6.41 9.55
C LEU A 140 -4.55 5.90 10.36
N SER A 141 -4.52 4.64 10.80
CA SER A 141 -5.56 4.02 11.64
C SER A 141 -5.81 4.74 12.97
N ASP A 142 -4.88 5.57 13.46
CA ASP A 142 -5.09 6.40 14.65
C ASP A 142 -5.71 7.78 14.34
N GLY A 143 -6.12 8.00 13.08
CA GLY A 143 -6.66 9.26 12.60
C GLY A 143 -5.61 10.31 12.23
N THR A 144 -4.31 10.01 12.38
CA THR A 144 -3.25 10.95 11.97
C THR A 144 -3.28 11.14 10.46
N ILE A 145 -3.42 12.38 10.01
CA ILE A 145 -3.24 12.77 8.60
C ILE A 145 -1.77 13.07 8.37
N ILE A 146 -1.18 12.47 7.34
CA ILE A 146 0.19 12.76 6.91
C ILE A 146 0.10 13.84 5.84
N ALA A 147 0.77 14.96 6.09
CA ALA A 147 0.80 16.09 5.16
C ALA A 147 1.73 15.80 3.96
N ASP A 148 1.51 16.51 2.86
CA ASP A 148 2.32 16.38 1.65
C ASP A 148 3.82 16.50 1.93
N ASN A 149 4.62 15.63 1.30
CA ASN A 149 6.07 15.56 1.47
C ASN A 149 6.53 15.31 2.92
N THR A 150 5.65 14.78 3.78
CA THR A 150 6.00 14.36 5.14
C THR A 150 5.82 12.86 5.32
N TYR A 151 6.27 12.33 6.45
CA TYR A 151 6.29 10.89 6.71
C TYR A 151 5.80 10.61 8.13
N PRO A 152 5.36 9.38 8.45
CA PRO A 152 4.84 9.03 9.78
C PRO A 152 5.93 8.89 10.87
N TRP A 153 7.06 9.58 10.70
CA TRP A 153 8.16 9.65 11.66
C TRP A 153 8.67 11.08 11.80
N ASP A 154 9.23 11.41 12.96
CA ASP A 154 9.81 12.72 13.21
C ASP A 154 11.06 12.95 12.34
N PRO A 155 11.10 13.97 11.46
CA PRO A 155 12.27 14.28 10.66
C PRO A 155 13.47 14.73 11.50
N ALA A 156 13.27 15.16 12.75
CA ALA A 156 14.34 15.49 13.70
C ALA A 156 14.96 14.25 14.38
N THR A 157 14.46 13.04 14.08
CA THR A 157 15.03 11.80 14.61
C THR A 157 16.53 11.70 14.25
N PRO A 158 17.43 11.56 15.24
CA PRO A 158 18.87 11.43 14.98
C PRO A 158 19.22 10.25 14.06
N VAL A 159 20.20 10.47 13.18
CA VAL A 159 20.58 9.49 12.13
C VAL A 159 21.07 8.16 12.71
N GLU A 160 21.66 8.17 13.91
CA GLU A 160 22.10 6.98 14.61
C GLU A 160 20.95 6.02 14.96
N GLN A 161 19.72 6.54 15.13
CA GLN A 161 18.56 5.70 15.39
C GLN A 161 18.20 4.81 14.20
N ASN A 162 18.63 5.16 12.98
CA ASN A 162 18.40 4.34 11.80
C ASN A 162 19.09 2.96 11.88
N TYR A 163 20.11 2.82 12.74
CA TYR A 163 20.81 1.54 12.95
C TYR A 163 20.25 0.72 14.11
N THR A 164 19.20 1.19 14.78
CA THR A 164 18.60 0.48 15.91
C THR A 164 17.49 -0.48 15.45
N PRO A 165 17.30 -1.64 16.12
CA PRO A 165 16.19 -2.52 15.83
C PRO A 165 14.84 -1.83 16.02
N VAL A 166 13.93 -2.07 15.08
CA VAL A 166 12.55 -1.58 15.16
C VAL A 166 11.66 -2.59 15.90
N ASN A 167 10.69 -2.10 16.67
CA ASN A 167 9.70 -2.96 17.30
C ASN A 167 8.47 -3.18 16.39
N VAL A 168 7.67 -4.21 16.70
CA VAL A 168 6.47 -4.56 15.93
C VAL A 168 5.49 -3.40 15.86
N GLY A 169 5.29 -2.64 16.93
CA GLY A 169 4.39 -1.48 16.96
C GLY A 169 4.82 -0.37 15.99
N GLN A 170 6.11 -0.09 15.90
CA GLN A 170 6.68 0.88 14.96
C GLN A 170 6.50 0.42 13.51
N LEU A 171 6.76 -0.85 13.21
CA LEU A 171 6.53 -1.42 11.88
C LEU A 171 5.04 -1.34 11.49
N LYS A 172 4.15 -1.75 12.41
CA LYS A 172 2.70 -1.68 12.24
C LYS A 172 2.25 -0.26 11.92
N ARG A 173 2.76 0.74 12.65
CA ARG A 173 2.36 2.14 12.47
C ARG A 173 2.71 2.67 11.08
N VAL A 174 3.91 2.42 10.56
CA VAL A 174 4.27 2.98 9.25
C VAL A 174 3.46 2.35 8.11
N PHE A 175 2.88 1.16 8.33
CA PHE A 175 1.96 0.48 7.41
C PHE A 175 0.49 0.54 7.86
N SER A 176 0.12 1.46 8.75
CA SER A 176 -1.28 1.62 9.19
C SER A 176 -2.04 2.66 8.37
N PHE A 177 -1.59 2.99 7.16
CA PHE A 177 -2.31 3.90 6.28
C PHE A 177 -3.59 3.26 5.74
N SER A 178 -4.63 4.07 5.56
CA SER A 178 -5.88 3.68 4.92
C SER A 178 -5.76 3.72 3.41
N LEU A 179 -6.32 2.71 2.75
CA LEU A 179 -6.48 2.62 1.29
C LEU A 179 -7.96 2.63 0.89
N ALA A 180 -8.85 3.11 1.76
CA ALA A 180 -10.30 3.09 1.52
C ALA A 180 -10.71 3.89 0.26
N ASN A 181 -10.02 5.00 0.00
CA ASN A 181 -10.24 5.86 -1.17
C ASN A 181 -9.05 5.77 -2.14
N TRP A 182 -8.35 4.64 -2.14
CA TRP A 182 -7.22 4.40 -3.02
C TRP A 182 -7.65 3.67 -4.30
N PRO A 183 -7.06 4.00 -5.46
CA PRO A 183 -6.36 5.27 -5.70
C PRO A 183 -7.36 6.42 -5.68
N PRO A 184 -6.91 7.69 -5.55
CA PRO A 184 -7.81 8.81 -5.71
C PRO A 184 -8.36 8.80 -7.15
N GLY A 185 -9.60 8.32 -7.36
CA GLY A 185 -10.34 8.54 -8.61
C GLY A 185 -10.92 9.95 -8.59
N GLU A 186 -10.70 10.83 -9.57
CA GLU A 186 -10.35 10.68 -10.99
C GLU A 186 -9.29 11.73 -11.40
N PRO A 187 -8.55 11.60 -12.54
CA PRO A 187 -8.06 12.80 -13.20
C PRO A 187 -9.29 13.65 -13.49
N ALA A 188 -9.32 14.91 -13.09
CA ALA A 188 -10.52 15.74 -13.18
C ALA A 188 -11.02 16.00 -14.62
N GLU A 189 -10.42 15.38 -15.65
CA GLU A 189 -10.90 15.37 -17.03
C GLU A 189 -10.10 14.37 -17.90
N GLY A 190 -10.55 13.12 -18.07
CA GLY A 190 -9.90 12.21 -19.01
C GLY A 190 -10.42 10.77 -18.99
N ASP A 191 -10.93 10.35 -20.14
CA ASP A 191 -11.25 9.02 -20.69
C ASP A 191 -11.10 7.67 -19.93
N GLY A 192 -10.59 7.53 -18.72
CA GLY A 192 -10.47 6.23 -18.03
C GLY A 192 -9.16 5.47 -18.25
N LEU A 193 -8.15 6.13 -18.83
CA LEU A 193 -6.75 5.68 -18.84
C LEU A 193 -5.90 6.42 -17.80
N PRO A 194 -4.90 5.81 -17.16
CA PRO A 194 -4.01 6.54 -16.26
C PRO A 194 -3.01 7.44 -17.01
N ASP A 195 -2.88 8.71 -16.59
CA ASP A 195 -1.93 9.69 -17.16
C ASP A 195 -0.50 9.15 -17.31
N ALA A 196 -0.02 8.39 -16.31
CA ALA A 196 1.33 7.83 -16.33
C ALA A 196 1.52 6.77 -17.42
N TRP A 197 0.47 6.02 -17.73
CA TRP A 197 0.46 5.04 -18.81
C TRP A 197 0.41 5.75 -20.16
N GLU A 198 -0.42 6.79 -20.29
CA GLU A 198 -0.47 7.61 -21.50
C GLU A 198 0.86 8.33 -21.78
N ILE A 199 1.52 8.88 -20.75
CA ILE A 199 2.85 9.50 -20.90
C ILE A 199 3.90 8.46 -21.30
N LEU A 200 3.82 7.23 -20.78
CA LEU A 200 4.78 6.17 -21.08
C LEU A 200 4.72 5.76 -22.56
N HIS A 201 3.51 5.55 -23.09
CA HIS A 201 3.32 5.02 -24.45
C HIS A 201 3.22 6.13 -25.51
N PHE A 202 2.57 7.25 -25.20
CA PHE A 202 2.32 8.31 -26.18
C PHE A 202 3.13 9.60 -25.94
N GLY A 203 3.77 9.73 -24.78
CA GLY A 203 4.49 10.95 -24.40
C GLY A 203 3.58 12.15 -24.11
N SER A 204 2.25 11.94 -24.04
CA SER A 204 1.24 12.98 -23.81
C SER A 204 -0.08 12.37 -23.35
N ILE A 205 -0.74 13.02 -22.39
CA ILE A 205 -2.06 12.68 -21.81
C ILE A 205 -3.26 13.06 -22.69
N ASN A 206 -3.06 13.18 -24.01
CA ASN A 206 -4.11 13.67 -24.93
C ASN A 206 -4.23 12.80 -26.18
N VAL A 207 -3.52 11.69 -26.21
CA VAL A 207 -3.36 10.86 -27.40
C VAL A 207 -4.39 9.73 -27.41
N ALA A 208 -4.62 9.12 -26.24
CA ALA A 208 -5.67 8.12 -26.05
C ALA A 208 -7.00 8.72 -25.55
N ASN A 209 -7.02 10.03 -25.25
CA ASN A 209 -8.24 10.82 -25.01
C ASN A 209 -9.19 10.77 -26.22
N GLY A 210 -9.98 9.70 -26.30
CA GLY A 210 -11.08 9.56 -27.24
C GLY A 210 -12.13 10.64 -27.06
N ASP A 211 -13.13 10.64 -27.96
CA ASP A 211 -14.33 11.49 -27.82
C ASP A 211 -14.86 11.42 -26.38
N PRO A 212 -15.08 12.55 -25.69
CA PRO A 212 -15.54 12.57 -24.29
C PRO A 212 -16.92 11.92 -24.08
N THR A 213 -17.63 11.54 -25.16
CA THR A 213 -18.86 10.74 -25.13
C THR A 213 -18.65 9.24 -25.38
N LEU A 214 -17.44 8.84 -25.81
CA LEU A 214 -17.08 7.45 -26.13
C LEU A 214 -16.03 6.85 -25.16
N GLY A 215 -15.31 7.65 -24.38
CA GLY A 215 -14.29 7.12 -23.47
C GLY A 215 -13.08 6.53 -24.24
N PRO A 216 -12.26 5.67 -23.61
CA PRO A 216 -10.95 5.25 -24.09
C PRO A 216 -11.07 4.11 -25.12
N LEU A 217 -11.94 4.34 -26.12
CA LEU A 217 -12.21 3.46 -27.24
C LEU A 217 -11.35 3.81 -28.46
N THR A 218 -10.29 4.60 -28.27
CA THR A 218 -9.26 4.82 -29.28
C THR A 218 -8.45 3.56 -29.47
N ASP A 219 -7.99 3.34 -30.69
CA ASP A 219 -7.16 2.22 -31.11
C ASP A 219 -5.98 2.90 -31.82
N TYR A 220 -4.94 3.21 -31.05
CA TYR A 220 -3.87 4.09 -31.51
C TYR A 220 -3.03 3.47 -32.63
N ASP A 221 -2.80 2.16 -32.56
CA ASP A 221 -2.00 1.43 -33.55
C ASP A 221 -2.84 0.69 -34.62
N ALA A 222 -4.17 0.82 -34.55
CA ALA A 222 -5.16 0.35 -35.50
C ALA A 222 -5.21 -1.18 -35.63
N ASP A 223 -5.06 -1.91 -34.53
CA ASP A 223 -5.03 -3.37 -34.46
C ASP A 223 -6.35 -4.02 -34.00
N THR A 224 -7.39 -3.20 -33.78
CA THR A 224 -8.74 -3.54 -33.30
C THR A 224 -8.90 -3.78 -31.80
N LEU A 225 -7.83 -3.73 -31.01
CA LEU A 225 -7.93 -3.52 -29.57
C LEU A 225 -7.99 -2.03 -29.27
N THR A 226 -8.78 -1.69 -28.25
CA THR A 226 -8.77 -0.31 -27.74
C THR A 226 -7.60 -0.10 -26.78
N ASP A 227 -7.07 1.12 -26.71
CA ASP A 227 -6.02 1.53 -25.77
C ASP A 227 -6.39 1.15 -24.33
N TYR A 228 -7.68 1.17 -23.99
CA TYR A 228 -8.20 0.68 -22.71
C TYR A 228 -8.10 -0.83 -22.54
N GLU A 229 -8.50 -1.61 -23.54
CA GLU A 229 -8.36 -3.07 -23.49
C GLU A 229 -6.89 -3.47 -23.39
N GLU A 230 -6.00 -2.75 -24.05
CA GLU A 230 -4.56 -2.93 -23.99
C GLU A 230 -3.97 -2.55 -22.63
N PHE A 231 -4.43 -1.44 -22.04
CA PHE A 231 -4.10 -1.09 -20.66
C PHE A 231 -4.47 -2.22 -19.68
N HIS A 232 -5.67 -2.79 -19.82
CA HIS A 232 -6.13 -3.91 -18.98
C HIS A 232 -5.44 -5.24 -19.31
N ALA A 233 -4.98 -5.42 -20.55
CA ALA A 233 -4.22 -6.59 -20.99
C ALA A 233 -2.72 -6.49 -20.70
N GLY A 234 -2.21 -5.28 -20.40
CA GLY A 234 -0.79 -4.99 -20.21
C GLY A 234 0.01 -5.07 -21.51
N THR A 235 -0.60 -4.82 -22.66
CA THR A 235 0.05 -4.74 -23.98
C THR A 235 0.53 -3.32 -24.27
N ASP A 236 1.31 -3.15 -25.36
CA ASP A 236 1.84 -1.84 -25.75
C ASP A 236 0.96 -1.24 -26.86
N PRO A 237 0.21 -0.16 -26.58
CA PRO A 237 -0.77 0.43 -27.50
C PRO A 237 -0.15 1.15 -28.69
N THR A 238 1.17 1.07 -28.84
CA THR A 238 1.90 1.62 -29.99
C THR A 238 2.38 0.53 -30.94
N VAL A 239 2.07 -0.74 -30.66
CA VAL A 239 2.60 -1.91 -31.34
C VAL A 239 1.47 -2.87 -31.68
N ALA A 240 0.98 -2.74 -32.92
CA ALA A 240 -0.13 -3.56 -33.41
C ALA A 240 0.08 -5.06 -33.16
N ASP A 241 -0.85 -5.70 -32.48
CA ASP A 241 -0.86 -7.13 -32.26
C ASP A 241 -1.27 -7.85 -33.55
N THR A 242 -0.25 -8.23 -34.30
CA THR A 242 -0.38 -8.95 -35.58
C THR A 242 -1.18 -10.25 -35.50
N LEU A 243 -1.51 -10.75 -34.30
CA LEU A 243 -2.34 -11.95 -34.12
C LEU A 243 -3.85 -11.65 -34.14
N LEU A 244 -4.29 -10.39 -34.05
CA LEU A 244 -5.72 -10.02 -34.02
C LEU A 244 -6.25 -9.48 -35.36
N ALA A 245 -5.36 -9.05 -36.25
CA ALA A 245 -5.72 -8.47 -37.54
C ALA A 245 -6.32 -9.47 -38.58
N ASP A 246 -6.33 -10.78 -38.32
CA ASP A 246 -6.86 -11.81 -39.26
C ASP A 246 -8.19 -12.46 -38.82
N THR A 247 -8.75 -12.11 -37.66
CA THR A 247 -9.97 -12.80 -37.19
C THR A 247 -11.26 -12.07 -37.56
N GLY A 248 -11.65 -12.24 -38.83
CA GLY A 248 -13.05 -12.22 -39.24
C GLY A 248 -13.89 -13.40 -38.69
N ASP A 249 -13.38 -14.12 -37.70
CA ASP A 249 -14.03 -15.22 -37.00
C ASP A 249 -14.01 -14.94 -35.50
N GLN A 250 -15.18 -14.77 -34.90
CA GLN A 250 -15.43 -14.41 -33.49
C GLN A 250 -15.09 -15.56 -32.51
N THR A 251 -14.02 -16.30 -32.79
CA THR A 251 -13.76 -17.58 -32.14
C THR A 251 -12.29 -17.80 -31.76
N GLU A 252 -11.60 -16.80 -31.18
CA GLU A 252 -10.35 -17.08 -30.43
C GLU A 252 -10.19 -16.30 -29.10
N LEU A 253 -11.28 -15.88 -28.46
CA LEU A 253 -11.27 -15.34 -27.10
C LEU A 253 -10.95 -16.36 -25.98
N LEU A 254 -10.37 -17.54 -26.27
CA LEU A 254 -10.23 -18.62 -25.28
C LEU A 254 -8.89 -19.38 -25.21
N ILE A 255 -7.88 -19.10 -26.05
CA ILE A 255 -6.67 -19.95 -26.06
C ILE A 255 -5.47 -19.38 -25.28
N TRP A 256 -5.34 -18.07 -25.07
CA TRP A 256 -4.16 -17.52 -24.38
C TRP A 256 -4.25 -17.34 -22.86
N LYS A 257 -5.42 -17.60 -22.23
CA LYS A 257 -5.53 -17.67 -20.75
C LYS A 257 -4.99 -18.98 -20.13
N LEU A 258 -4.38 -19.89 -20.92
CA LEU A 258 -4.04 -21.24 -20.44
C LEU A 258 -2.59 -21.71 -20.61
N TYR A 259 -1.66 -20.88 -21.11
CA TYR A 259 -0.24 -21.28 -21.16
C TYR A 259 0.70 -20.23 -20.55
N ARG A 260 0.73 -20.28 -19.21
CA ARG A 260 1.86 -20.04 -18.29
C ARG A 260 2.64 -18.73 -18.34
#